data_AF-A0A6B2LVV7-F1
#
_entry.id   AF-A0A6B2LVV7-F1
#
_cell.length_a   1.000
_cell.length_b   1.000
_cell.length_c   1.000
_cell.angle_alpha   90.00
_cell.angle_beta   90.00
_cell.angle_gamma   90.00
#
_symmetry.space_group_name_H-M   'P 1'
#
loop_
_entity.id
_entity.type
_entity.pdbx_description
1 polymer ?
#
loop_
_entity_poly.entity_id
_entity_poly.type
_entity_poly.pdbx_seq_one_letter_code
_entity_poly.pdbx_strand_id
1 'polypeptide(L)' 'MGIVFSPDSKILAFTSSDHVELWDVEAEKLIGKLKGHTSTVSSLDFSPDGKTLASGSHDRSVYLWDIGKP' A
#
# COMPACT_ATOMS: atom_id res chain seq x y z
N MET A 1 -5.61 1.92 -10.22
CA MET A 1 -4.92 3.11 -9.73
C MET A 1 -5.72 3.69 -8.57
N GLY A 2 -5.22 3.53 -7.35
CA GLY A 2 -5.82 3.99 -6.11
C GLY A 2 -4.77 4.58 -5.17
N ILE A 3 -5.24 5.38 -4.21
CA ILE A 3 -4.44 6.07 -3.21
C ILE A 3 -5.21 6.05 -1.89
N VAL A 4 -4.53 5.72 -0.79
CA VAL A 4 -5.15 5.66 0.55
C VAL A 4 -4.18 6.15 1.61
N PHE A 5 -4.69 6.91 2.59
CA PHE A 5 -3.95 7.23 3.81
C PHE A 5 -4.11 6.12 4.83
N SER A 6 -3.05 5.89 5.60
CA SER A 6 -3.13 5.15 6.86
C SER A 6 -4.04 5.88 7.85
N PRO A 7 -4.67 5.17 8.81
CA PRO A 7 -5.60 5.78 9.76
C PRO A 7 -5.00 6.91 10.60
N ASP A 8 -3.71 6.84 10.92
CA ASP A 8 -2.99 7.88 11.65
C ASP A 8 -2.37 8.97 10.75
N SER A 9 -2.62 8.89 9.44
CA SER A 9 -2.17 9.82 8.40
C SER A 9 -0.66 9.96 8.23
N LYS A 10 0.16 9.07 8.80
CA LYS A 10 1.63 9.14 8.66
C LYS A 10 2.15 8.52 7.36
N ILE A 11 1.44 7.50 6.89
CA ILE A 11 1.78 6.78 5.66
C ILE A 11 0.71 7.02 4.61
N LEU A 12 1.13 7.30 3.38
CA LEU A 12 0.33 7.30 2.17
C LEU A 12 0.71 6.09 1.31
N ALA A 13 -0.28 5.30 0.89
CA ALA A 13 -0.08 4.20 -0.04
C ALA A 13 -0.67 4.53 -1.41
N PHE A 14 0.09 4.23 -2.46
CA PHE A 14 -0.28 4.50 -3.84
C PHE A 14 0.00 3.28 -4.73
N THR A 15 -0.95 2.89 -5.57
CA THR A 15 -0.73 1.78 -6.52
C THR A 15 0.05 2.23 -7.74
N SER A 16 1.10 1.51 -8.09
CA SER A 16 1.74 1.52 -9.40
C SER A 16 1.25 0.34 -10.26
N SER A 17 1.86 0.14 -11.43
CA SER A 17 1.48 -0.89 -12.41
C SER A 17 1.63 -2.32 -11.90
N ASP A 18 2.56 -2.60 -10.99
CA ASP A 18 2.89 -3.96 -10.51
C ASP A 18 3.27 -4.00 -9.02
N HIS A 19 3.20 -2.87 -8.33
CA HIS A 19 3.57 -2.74 -6.92
C HIS A 19 2.78 -1.63 -6.23
N VAL A 20 2.90 -1.57 -4.91
CA VAL A 20 2.40 -0.47 -4.09
C VAL A 20 3.58 0.34 -3.56
N GLU A 21 3.51 1.65 -3.64
CA GLU A 21 4.47 2.55 -3.03
C GLU A 21 3.96 3.06 -1.69
N LEU A 22 4.86 3.13 -0.71
CA LEU A 22 4.60 3.68 0.61
C LEU A 22 5.40 4.97 0.77
N TRP A 23 4.71 6.03 1.16
CA TRP A 23 5.27 7.37 1.32
C TRP A 23 5.08 7.82 2.77
N ASP A 24 6.15 8.34 3.36
CA ASP A 24 6.06 9.11 4.59
C ASP A 24 5.52 10.50 4.25
N VAL A 25 4.43 10.88 4.91
CA VAL A 25 3.69 12.10 4.63
C VAL A 25 4.42 13.33 5.17
N GLU A 26 5.06 13.22 6.33
CA GLU A 26 5.75 14.36 6.97
C GLU A 26 7.09 14.65 6.30
N ALA A 27 7.84 13.61 5.98
CA ALA A 27 9.13 13.70 5.30
C ALA A 27 9.01 13.85 3.78
N GLU A 28 7.79 13.78 3.23
CA GLU A 28 7.48 13.83 1.80
C GLU A 28 8.34 12.86 0.97
N LYS A 29 8.53 11.64 1.50
CA LYS A 29 9.54 10.71 0.98
C LYS A 29 9.00 9.30 0.79
N LEU A 30 9.38 8.69 -0.33
CA LEU A 30 9.19 7.26 -0.54
C LEU A 30 9.98 6.45 0.49
N ILE A 31 9.29 5.63 1.28
CA ILE A 31 9.87 4.79 2.34
C ILE A 31 9.82 3.29 2.02
N GLY A 32 9.01 2.87 1.04
CA GLY A 32 8.93 1.44 0.71
C GLY A 32 8.24 1.15 -0.61
N LYS A 33 8.51 -0.04 -1.15
CA LYS A 33 7.80 -0.61 -2.30
C LYS A 33 7.41 -2.05 -1.99
N LEU A 34 6.11 -2.33 -2.04
CA LEU A 34 5.55 -3.65 -1.81
C LEU A 34 5.39 -4.34 -3.16
N LYS A 35 6.32 -5.26 -3.45
CA LYS A 35 6.42 -5.97 -4.72
C LYS A 35 5.89 -7.39 -4.59
N GLY A 36 5.22 -7.87 -5.63
CA GLY A 36 4.85 -9.28 -5.74
C GLY A 36 3.57 -9.53 -6.52
N HIS A 37 2.78 -8.50 -6.79
CA HIS A 37 1.76 -8.56 -7.83
C HIS A 37 2.43 -8.71 -9.19
N THR A 38 1.78 -9.45 -10.08
CA THR A 38 2.28 -9.71 -11.45
C THR A 38 1.45 -8.96 -12.51
N SER A 39 0.50 -8.14 -12.05
CA SER A 39 -0.35 -7.28 -12.88
C SER A 39 -0.77 -6.02 -12.11
N THR A 40 -1.60 -5.20 -12.74
CA THR A 40 -2.06 -3.91 -12.20
C THR A 40 -2.78 -4.06 -10.87
N VAL A 41 -2.24 -3.37 -9.86
CA VAL A 41 -2.91 -3.19 -8.57
C VAL A 41 -4.04 -2.18 -8.76
N SER A 42 -5.26 -2.63 -8.53
CA SER A 42 -6.48 -1.86 -8.80
C SER A 42 -7.13 -1.30 -7.54
N SER A 43 -6.87 -1.88 -6.37
CA SER A 43 -7.46 -1.46 -5.09
C SER A 43 -6.44 -1.49 -3.93
N LEU A 44 -6.65 -0.59 -2.97
CA LEU A 44 -5.94 -0.53 -1.70
C LEU A 44 -6.92 -0.23 -0.57
N ASP A 45 -6.65 -0.76 0.61
CA ASP A 45 -7.31 -0.32 1.84
C ASP A 45 -6.45 -0.60 3.08
N PHE A 46 -6.42 0.34 4.01
CA PHE A 46 -5.75 0.14 5.29
C PHE A 46 -6.73 -0.47 6.30
N SER A 47 -6.25 -1.45 7.05
CA SER A 47 -6.92 -1.87 8.29
C SER A 47 -7.12 -0.68 9.24
N PRO A 48 -8.21 -0.66 10.03
CA PRO A 48 -8.48 0.45 10.95
C PRO A 48 -7.40 0.69 12.00
N ASP A 49 -6.59 -0.34 12.34
CA ASP A 49 -5.47 -0.22 13.27
C ASP A 49 -4.16 0.20 12.59
N GLY A 50 -4.16 0.38 11.26
CA GLY A 50 -3.03 0.83 10.44
C GLY A 50 -1.91 -0.19 10.27
N LYS A 51 -2.04 -1.41 10.81
CA LYS A 51 -0.95 -2.41 10.79
C LYS A 51 -0.94 -3.27 9.55
N THR A 52 -2.06 -3.36 8.86
CA THR A 52 -2.19 -4.13 7.62
C THR A 52 -2.68 -3.24 6.49
N LEU A 53 -2.04 -3.36 5.33
CA LEU A 53 -2.52 -2.84 4.06
C LEU A 53 -2.98 -4.00 3.19
N ALA A 54 -4.20 -3.94 2.66
CA ALA A 54 -4.69 -4.88 1.66
C ALA A 54 -4.51 -4.30 0.25
N SER A 55 -4.07 -5.12 -0.70
CA SER A 55 -3.99 -4.76 -2.12
C SER A 55 -4.63 -5.82 -3.01
N GLY A 56 -5.49 -5.39 -3.94
CA GLY A 56 -6.11 -6.24 -4.95
C GLY A 56 -5.56 -5.97 -6.35
N SER A 57 -5.36 -7.01 -7.14
CA SER A 57 -4.71 -6.93 -8.46
C SER A 57 -5.47 -7.69 -9.55
N HIS A 58 -5.26 -7.28 -10.79
CA HIS A 58 -5.74 -7.98 -11.99
C HIS A 58 -5.08 -9.35 -12.21
N ASP A 59 -4.04 -9.69 -11.45
CA ASP A 59 -3.45 -11.04 -11.42
C ASP A 59 -4.30 -12.09 -10.67
N ARG A 60 -5.48 -11.67 -10.19
CA ARG A 60 -6.44 -12.48 -9.41
C ARG A 60 -5.97 -12.83 -8.00
N SER A 61 -5.02 -12.06 -7.45
CA SER A 61 -4.57 -12.19 -6.07
C SER A 61 -4.97 -10.99 -5.21
N VAL A 62 -5.03 -11.23 -3.90
CA VAL A 62 -5.09 -10.21 -2.85
C VAL A 62 -3.92 -10.45 -1.91
N TYR A 63 -3.11 -9.41 -1.69
CA TYR A 63 -2.01 -9.47 -0.73
C TYR A 63 -2.34 -8.64 0.51
N LEU A 64 -1.89 -9.13 1.67
CA LEU A 64 -1.95 -8.44 2.94
C LEU A 64 -0.52 -8.15 3.39
N TRP A 65 -0.22 -6.88 3.61
CA TRP A 65 1.11 -6.41 3.96
C TRP A 65 1.14 -5.98 5.41
N ASP A 66 2.07 -6.52 6.19
CA ASP A 66 2.35 -6.03 7.53
C ASP A 66 3.14 -4.73 7.44
N ILE A 67 2.53 -3.64 7.90
CA ILE A 67 3.08 -2.28 7.97
C ILE A 67 3.56 -1.98 9.40
N GLY A 68 3.25 -2.85 10.36
CA GLY A 68 3.49 -2.67 11.79
C GLY A 68 4.92 -2.95 12.24
N LYS A 69 5.86 -3.21 11.34
CA LYS A 69 7.28 -3.38 11.66
C LYS A 69 8.16 -2.50 10.77
N PRO A 70 9.04 -1.68 11.37
CA PRO A 70 10.09 -1.00 10.61
C PRO A 70 11.07 -1.99 9.97
#